data_AF-A0A8S1IUL9-F1
#
_entry.id   AF-A0A8S1IUL9-F1
#
_cell.length_a   1.000
_cell.length_b   1.000
_cell.length_c   1.000
_cell.angle_alpha   90.00
_cell.angle_beta   90.00
_cell.angle_gamma   90.00
#
_symmetry.space_group_name_H-M   'P 1'
#
loop_
_entity.id
_entity.type
_entity.pdbx_description
1 polymer ?
#
loop_
_entity_poly.entity_id
_entity_poly.type
_entity_poly.pdbx_seq_one_letter_code
_entity_poly.pdbx_strand_id
1 'polypeptide(L)'
;MRLKSLCKRRRYPKVPFGLMRSPDHVSVGGRRQPRVAKPVLMLLKGHPGCGKSTLGRNVARSLGWSLVDKDDAKGALQRCAIECAGVDAVSYDIMFSAARTLLRVGLSVIVDCPLSRRALYDKASALAEQIGGGGV
;
A
#
# COMPACT_ATOMS: atom_id res chain seq x y z
N MET A 1 45.72 -16.52 18.46
CA MET A 1 45.51 -16.39 17.00
C MET A 1 44.23 -15.61 16.76
N ARG A 2 44.33 -14.52 16.00
CA ARG A 2 43.34 -13.45 15.81
C ARG A 2 42.47 -13.80 14.61
N LEU A 3 41.15 -13.60 14.68
CA LEU A 3 40.36 -13.14 13.52
C LEU A 3 39.06 -12.48 14.00
N LYS A 4 39.05 -11.16 13.84
CA LYS A 4 37.92 -10.25 14.00
C LYS A 4 37.10 -10.27 12.70
N SER A 5 35.77 -10.29 12.80
CA SER A 5 34.87 -9.84 11.73
C SER A 5 33.56 -9.34 12.38
N LEU A 6 33.45 -8.05 12.73
CA LEU A 6 32.92 -6.95 11.91
C LEU A 6 31.46 -7.11 11.43
N CYS A 7 30.52 -7.41 12.35
CA CYS A 7 29.12 -7.06 12.14
C CYS A 7 28.91 -5.58 12.54
N LYS A 8 29.00 -4.67 11.56
CA LYS A 8 28.70 -3.24 11.72
C LYS A 8 27.23 -3.08 12.12
N ARG A 9 27.02 -2.72 13.39
CA ARG A 9 25.74 -2.19 13.91
C ARG A 9 25.28 -1.03 13.03
N ARG A 10 24.27 -1.24 12.18
CA ARG A 10 23.50 -0.14 11.60
C ARG A 10 22.71 0.52 12.74
N ARG A 11 23.26 1.62 13.26
CA ARG A 11 22.52 2.55 14.11
C ARG A 11 21.44 3.19 13.23
N TYR A 12 20.18 2.86 13.48
CA TYR A 12 19.08 3.69 13.02
C TYR A 12 19.21 5.07 13.68
N PRO A 13 19.06 6.19 12.95
CA PRO A 13 19.04 7.50 13.57
C PRO A 13 17.83 7.56 14.51
N LYS A 14 18.12 7.79 15.81
CA LYS A 14 17.11 8.13 16.81
C LYS A 14 16.58 9.52 16.43
N VAL A 15 15.40 9.57 15.81
CA VAL A 15 14.67 10.84 15.70
C VAL A 15 14.25 11.27 17.10
N PRO A 16 14.57 12.49 17.54
CA PRO A 16 14.15 12.96 18.85
C PRO A 16 12.63 13.12 18.87
N PHE A 17 11.99 12.27 19.67
CA PHE A 17 10.61 12.41 20.10
C PHE A 17 10.57 13.59 21.09
N GLY A 18 10.12 14.76 20.63
CA GLY A 18 9.86 15.90 21.51
C GLY A 18 10.37 17.24 20.97
N LEU A 19 9.48 17.97 20.31
CA LEU A 19 9.38 19.42 20.49
C LEU A 19 7.92 19.81 20.31
N MET A 20 7.15 19.48 21.35
CA MET A 20 5.87 20.09 21.64
C MET A 20 6.12 21.58 21.85
N ARG A 21 5.89 22.39 20.81
CA ARG A 21 5.84 23.84 20.93
C ARG A 21 4.51 24.22 21.57
N SER A 22 4.58 24.98 22.67
CA SER A 22 3.43 25.67 23.27
C SER A 22 2.64 26.42 22.20
N PRO A 23 1.29 26.35 22.21
CA PRO A 23 0.50 27.23 21.37
C PRO A 23 0.34 28.56 22.09
N ASP A 24 1.13 29.55 21.67
CA ASP A 24 0.77 30.96 21.83
C ASP A 24 -0.58 31.18 21.14
N HIS A 25 -1.54 31.73 21.89
CA HIS A 25 -2.89 32.02 21.42
C HIS A 25 -2.85 33.12 20.35
N VAL A 26 -2.74 32.73 19.09
CA VAL A 26 -3.05 33.58 17.93
C VAL A 26 -4.38 33.12 17.34
N SER A 27 -5.40 33.97 17.45
CA SER A 27 -6.70 33.81 16.78
C SER A 27 -6.51 33.81 15.26
N VAL A 28 -6.62 32.63 14.65
CA VAL A 28 -6.72 32.47 13.19
C VAL A 28 -8.16 32.08 12.85
N GLY A 29 -8.82 32.97 12.11
CA GLY A 29 -10.19 32.82 11.66
C GLY A 29 -10.46 31.51 10.91
N GLY A 30 -11.68 31.00 11.09
CA GLY A 30 -12.29 29.97 10.25
C GLY A 30 -11.41 28.73 10.01
N ARG A 31 -11.28 27.84 11.00
CA ARG A 31 -10.80 26.47 10.74
C ARG A 31 -11.74 25.82 9.73
N ARG A 32 -11.37 25.84 8.44
CA ARG A 32 -11.81 24.79 7.52
C ARG A 32 -11.36 23.49 8.18
N GLN A 33 -12.30 22.70 8.69
CA GLN A 33 -11.99 21.35 9.12
C GLN A 33 -11.20 20.69 7.98
N PRO A 34 -10.03 20.09 8.23
CA PRO A 34 -9.34 19.33 7.21
C PRO A 34 -10.32 18.26 6.75
N ARG A 35 -10.89 18.42 5.55
CA ARG A 35 -11.70 17.36 4.95
C ARG A 35 -10.76 16.19 4.82
N VAL A 36 -10.99 15.15 5.63
CA VAL A 36 -10.27 13.89 5.46
C VAL A 36 -10.59 13.44 4.04
N ALA A 37 -9.60 13.56 3.16
CA ALA A 37 -9.78 13.20 1.76
C ALA A 37 -10.14 11.71 1.74
N LYS A 38 -11.20 11.36 1.00
CA LYS A 38 -11.60 9.96 0.88
C LYS A 38 -10.42 9.17 0.29
N PRO A 39 -10.06 8.01 0.86
CA PRO A 39 -8.97 7.20 0.34
C PRO A 39 -9.28 6.73 -1.09
N VAL A 40 -8.25 6.68 -1.93
CA VAL A 40 -8.36 6.32 -3.35
C VAL A 40 -7.82 4.92 -3.58
N LEU A 41 -8.56 4.11 -4.34
CA LEU A 41 -8.09 2.85 -4.92
C LEU A 41 -7.73 3.06 -6.39
N MET A 42 -6.45 2.94 -6.72
CA MET A 42 -5.95 3.00 -8.10
C MET A 42 -5.61 1.61 -8.61
N LEU A 43 -6.14 1.24 -9.77
CA LEU A 43 -5.89 -0.03 -10.41
C LEU A 43 -5.00 0.14 -11.63
N LEU A 44 -3.90 -0.62 -11.71
CA LEU A 44 -3.07 -0.67 -12.90
C LEU A 44 -3.40 -1.92 -13.71
N LYS A 45 -3.75 -1.73 -14.98
CA LYS A 45 -4.09 -2.81 -15.92
C LYS A 45 -3.18 -2.77 -17.14
N GLY A 46 -2.86 -3.94 -17.70
CA GLY A 46 -2.10 -4.06 -18.95
C GLY A 46 -1.21 -5.29 -19.00
N HIS A 47 -0.66 -5.58 -20.18
CA HIS A 47 0.16 -6.76 -20.44
C HIS A 47 1.49 -6.74 -19.63
N PRO A 48 2.10 -7.89 -19.32
CA PRO A 48 3.48 -7.95 -18.84
C PRO A 48 4.43 -7.14 -19.75
N GLY A 49 5.40 -6.44 -19.16
CA GLY A 49 6.36 -5.62 -19.93
C GLY A 49 5.91 -4.19 -20.26
N CYS A 50 4.64 -3.81 -20.12
CA CYS A 50 4.16 -2.44 -20.42
C CYS A 50 4.56 -1.37 -19.39
N GLY A 51 5.38 -1.70 -18.39
CA GLY A 51 5.87 -0.72 -17.40
C GLY A 51 4.93 -0.36 -16.25
N LYS A 52 3.81 -1.10 -16.05
CA LYS A 52 2.84 -0.87 -14.95
C LYS A 52 3.50 -0.76 -13.59
N SER A 53 4.36 -1.71 -13.24
CA SER A 53 5.03 -1.74 -11.94
C SER A 53 6.00 -0.57 -11.77
N THR A 54 6.59 -0.07 -12.87
CA THR A 54 7.41 1.15 -12.86
C THR A 54 6.54 2.39 -12.61
N LEU A 55 5.41 2.50 -13.31
CA LEU A 55 4.44 3.56 -13.08
C LEU A 55 3.92 3.55 -11.64
N GLY A 56 3.46 2.38 -11.16
CA GLY A 56 2.93 2.21 -9.81
C GLY A 56 3.92 2.59 -8.72
N ARG A 57 5.19 2.17 -8.84
CA ARG A 57 6.25 2.56 -7.89
C ARG A 57 6.52 4.07 -7.91
N ASN A 58 6.54 4.70 -9.07
CA ASN A 58 6.78 6.13 -9.17
C ASN A 58 5.61 6.93 -8.62
N VAL A 59 4.36 6.57 -8.97
CA VAL A 59 3.16 7.21 -8.43
C VAL A 59 3.08 7.03 -6.91
N ALA A 60 3.32 5.82 -6.40
CA ALA A 60 3.33 5.55 -4.95
C ALA A 60 4.35 6.44 -4.23
N ARG A 61 5.57 6.56 -4.76
CA ARG A 61 6.62 7.42 -4.19
C ARG A 61 6.27 8.90 -4.24
N SER A 62 5.74 9.37 -5.37
CA SER A 62 5.39 10.78 -5.56
C SER A 62 4.20 11.22 -4.71
N LEU A 63 3.21 10.34 -4.51
CA LEU A 63 1.99 10.65 -3.77
C LEU A 63 2.01 10.20 -2.29
N GLY A 64 3.03 9.44 -1.89
CA GLY A 64 3.07 8.80 -0.57
C GLY A 64 2.01 7.72 -0.37
N TRP A 65 1.54 7.11 -1.47
CA TRP A 65 0.51 6.07 -1.44
C TRP A 65 1.12 4.69 -1.24
N SER A 66 0.35 3.77 -0.67
CA SER A 66 0.76 2.38 -0.57
C SER A 66 0.66 1.68 -1.93
N LEU A 67 1.62 0.80 -2.23
CA LEU A 67 1.60 -0.05 -3.42
C LEU A 67 1.44 -1.50 -2.99
N VAL A 68 0.48 -2.22 -3.59
CA VAL A 68 0.28 -3.65 -3.40
C VAL A 68 0.39 -4.32 -4.75
N ASP A 69 1.35 -5.22 -4.90
CA ASP A 69 1.58 -6.01 -6.11
C ASP A 69 1.14 -7.46 -5.88
N LYS A 70 0.39 -8.03 -6.83
CA LYS A 70 -0.01 -9.44 -6.78
C LYS A 70 1.20 -10.38 -6.82
N ASP A 71 2.25 -10.02 -7.54
CA ASP A 71 3.42 -10.87 -7.72
C ASP A 71 4.30 -10.93 -6.46
N ASP A 72 4.19 -9.95 -5.56
CA ASP A 72 4.81 -10.02 -4.22
C ASP A 72 4.22 -11.17 -3.39
N ALA A 73 2.88 -11.28 -3.39
CA ALA A 73 2.18 -12.36 -2.70
C ALA A 73 2.49 -13.73 -3.35
N LYS A 74 2.45 -13.80 -4.68
CA LYS A 74 2.80 -15.02 -5.41
C LYS A 74 4.23 -15.47 -5.12
N GLY A 75 5.19 -14.55 -5.19
CA GLY A 75 6.59 -14.83 -4.92
C GLY A 75 6.84 -15.25 -3.47
N ALA A 76 6.11 -14.68 -2.51
CA ALA A 76 6.19 -15.10 -1.11
C ALA A 76 5.70 -16.55 -0.92
N LEU A 77 4.56 -16.91 -1.50
CA LEU A 77 4.02 -18.27 -1.44
C LEU A 77 4.97 -19.29 -2.08
N GLN A 78 5.52 -18.96 -3.25
CA GLN A 78 6.49 -19.81 -3.95
C GLN A 78 7.78 -20.03 -3.13
N ARG A 79 8.29 -18.98 -2.45
CA ARG A 79 9.47 -19.12 -1.57
C ARG A 79 9.22 -20.00 -0.35
N CYS A 80 7.97 -20.10 0.10
CA CYS A 80 7.57 -21.01 1.17
C CYS A 80 7.35 -22.46 0.67
N ALA A 81 7.68 -22.76 -0.58
CA ALA A 81 7.38 -24.04 -1.24
C ALA A 81 5.89 -24.42 -1.18
N ILE A 82 5.01 -23.42 -1.11
CA ILE A 82 3.56 -23.63 -1.19
C ILE A 82 3.22 -23.73 -2.67
N GLU A 83 3.38 -24.94 -3.21
CA GLU A 83 2.85 -25.31 -4.52
C GLU A 83 1.49 -25.97 -4.32
N CYS A 84 0.46 -25.14 -4.15
CA CYS A 84 -0.92 -25.62 -4.11
C CYS A 84 -1.64 -25.33 -5.43
N ALA A 85 -2.60 -26.18 -5.79
CA ALA A 85 -3.58 -25.81 -6.80
C ALA A 85 -4.26 -24.50 -6.36
N GLY A 86 -4.12 -23.44 -7.16
CA GLY A 86 -4.73 -22.15 -6.86
C GLY A 86 -3.84 -21.11 -6.17
N VAL A 87 -2.51 -21.25 -6.14
CA VAL A 87 -1.57 -20.17 -5.70
C VAL A 87 -1.93 -18.81 -6.31
N ASP A 88 -2.33 -18.80 -7.59
CA ASP A 88 -2.76 -17.58 -8.27
C ASP A 88 -3.99 -16.94 -7.60
N ALA A 89 -5.02 -17.73 -7.30
CA ALA A 89 -6.23 -17.26 -6.64
C ALA A 89 -5.94 -16.73 -5.22
N VAL A 90 -5.14 -17.48 -4.45
CA VAL A 90 -4.71 -17.07 -3.10
C VAL A 90 -3.91 -15.77 -3.16
N SER A 91 -3.06 -15.58 -4.16
CA SER A 91 -2.29 -14.34 -4.34
C SER A 91 -3.19 -13.14 -4.57
N TYR A 92 -4.25 -13.29 -5.37
CA TYR A 92 -5.27 -12.25 -5.54
C TYR A 92 -6.01 -11.96 -4.24
N ASP A 93 -6.37 -12.99 -3.46
CA ASP A 93 -7.06 -12.80 -2.18
C ASP A 93 -6.20 -12.05 -1.17
N ILE A 94 -4.92 -12.40 -1.05
CA ILE A 94 -3.95 -11.68 -0.20
C ILE A 94 -3.85 -10.21 -0.64
N MET A 95 -3.68 -9.97 -1.94
CA MET A 95 -3.58 -8.62 -2.51
C MET A 95 -4.83 -7.77 -2.19
N PHE A 96 -6.04 -8.30 -2.43
CA PHE A 96 -7.29 -7.59 -2.12
C PHE A 96 -7.52 -7.40 -0.63
N SER A 97 -7.12 -8.35 0.22
CA SER A 97 -7.21 -8.24 1.67
C SER A 97 -6.30 -7.12 2.20
N ALA A 98 -5.06 -7.04 1.70
CA ALA A 98 -4.13 -5.97 2.02
C ALA A 98 -4.66 -4.60 1.58
N ALA A 99 -5.13 -4.47 0.32
CA ALA A 99 -5.71 -3.24 -0.19
C ALA A 99 -6.93 -2.78 0.63
N ARG A 100 -7.81 -3.71 1.00
CA ARG A 100 -8.96 -3.42 1.87
C ARG A 100 -8.54 -2.87 3.23
N THR A 101 -7.53 -3.48 3.85
CA THR A 101 -7.04 -3.05 5.16
C THR A 101 -6.48 -1.63 5.09
N LEU A 102 -5.66 -1.34 4.08
CA LEU A 102 -5.09 -0.01 3.85
C LEU A 102 -6.17 1.05 3.62
N LEU A 103 -7.16 0.76 2.77
CA LEU A 103 -8.27 1.67 2.52
C LEU A 103 -9.10 1.95 3.78
N ARG A 104 -9.36 0.93 4.60
CA ARG A 104 -10.12 1.07 5.86
C ARG A 104 -9.42 1.94 6.91
N VAL A 105 -8.09 1.96 6.91
CA VAL A 105 -7.31 2.87 7.79
C VAL A 105 -7.10 4.24 7.16
N GLY A 106 -7.76 4.55 6.04
CA GLY A 106 -7.73 5.87 5.39
C GLY A 106 -6.55 6.08 4.44
N LEU A 107 -5.80 5.03 4.09
CA LEU A 107 -4.68 5.14 3.15
C LEU A 107 -5.14 4.91 1.72
N SER A 108 -4.65 5.76 0.81
CA SER A 108 -4.81 5.52 -0.63
C SER A 108 -3.84 4.43 -1.09
N VAL A 109 -4.32 3.56 -1.98
CA VAL A 109 -3.58 2.37 -2.40
C VAL A 109 -3.60 2.20 -3.91
N ILE A 110 -2.46 1.81 -4.46
CA ILE A 110 -2.28 1.38 -5.85
C ILE A 110 -2.19 -0.15 -5.84
N VAL A 111 -2.97 -0.79 -6.70
CA VAL A 111 -2.96 -2.23 -6.90
C VAL A 111 -2.42 -2.53 -8.30
N ASP A 112 -1.28 -3.20 -8.37
CA ASP A 112 -0.70 -3.69 -9.63
C ASP A 112 -1.04 -5.16 -9.82
N CYS A 113 -1.86 -5.44 -10.83
CA CYS A 113 -2.09 -6.80 -11.29
C CYS A 113 -2.56 -6.80 -12.76
N PRO A 114 -2.41 -7.91 -13.50
CA PRO A 114 -2.78 -7.96 -14.92
C PRO A 114 -4.23 -7.59 -15.25
N LEU A 115 -5.16 -7.68 -14.27
CA LEU A 115 -6.61 -7.49 -14.43
C LEU A 115 -7.19 -8.16 -15.69
N SER A 116 -6.67 -9.34 -16.02
CA SER A 116 -7.02 -10.08 -17.24
C SER A 116 -8.42 -10.73 -17.18
N ARG A 117 -9.04 -10.78 -16.01
CA ARG A 117 -10.36 -11.40 -15.77
C ARG A 117 -11.36 -10.35 -15.29
N ARG A 118 -12.58 -10.36 -15.84
CA ARG A 118 -13.67 -9.45 -15.44
C ARG A 118 -13.97 -9.52 -13.94
N ALA A 119 -14.01 -10.73 -13.39
CA ALA A 119 -14.24 -10.96 -11.96
C ALA A 119 -13.26 -10.20 -11.03
N LEU A 120 -12.02 -9.95 -11.46
CA LEU A 120 -11.04 -9.19 -10.68
C LEU A 120 -11.37 -7.69 -10.68
N TYR A 121 -11.85 -7.17 -11.81
CA TYR A 121 -12.34 -5.81 -11.90
C TYR A 121 -13.60 -5.63 -11.05
N ASP A 122 -14.55 -6.57 -11.14
CA ASP A 122 -15.79 -6.53 -10.35
C ASP A 122 -15.49 -6.54 -8.85
N LYS A 123 -14.52 -7.36 -8.41
CA LYS A 123 -14.05 -7.40 -7.02
C LYS A 123 -13.42 -6.06 -6.57
N ALA A 124 -12.69 -5.40 -7.47
CA ALA A 124 -12.11 -4.10 -7.18
C ALA A 124 -13.17 -2.98 -7.14
N SER A 125 -14.17 -3.02 -8.02
CA SER A 125 -15.31 -2.08 -7.99
C SER A 125 -16.09 -2.22 -6.69
N ALA A 126 -16.44 -3.45 -6.31
CA ALA A 126 -17.12 -3.73 -5.06
C ALA A 126 -16.31 -3.25 -3.85
N LEU A 127 -14.98 -3.37 -3.88
CA LEU A 127 -14.11 -2.83 -2.83
C LEU A 127 -14.16 -1.30 -2.78
N ALA A 128 -14.11 -0.62 -3.94
CA ALA A 128 -14.20 0.84 -4.00
C ALA A 128 -15.55 1.36 -3.50
N GLU A 129 -16.65 0.69 -3.88
CA GLU A 129 -18.01 1.01 -3.41
C GLU A 129 -18.15 0.86 -1.90
N GLN A 130 -17.60 -0.22 -1.32
CA GLN A 130 -17.60 -0.44 0.14
C GLN A 130 -16.93 0.70 0.90
N ILE A 131 -15.83 1.23 0.37
CA ILE A 131 -15.08 2.33 0.99
C ILE A 131 -15.73 3.69 0.72
N GLY A 132 -16.33 3.87 -0.46
CA GLY A 132 -17.01 5.11 -0.85
C GLY A 132 -18.37 5.32 -0.17
N GLY A 133 -19.08 4.22 0.11
CA GLY A 133 -20.39 4.19 0.78
C GLY A 133 -20.33 4.10 2.31
N GLY A 134 -19.19 3.69 2.88
CA GLY A 134 -18.92 3.77 4.31
C GLY A 134 -18.51 5.19 4.71
N GLY A 135 -19.48 6.06 4.95
CA GLY A 135 -19.22 7.31 5.67
C GLY A 135 -18.75 7.00 7.09
N VAL A 136 -17.46 7.20 7.34
CA VAL A 136 -16.89 7.38 8.69
C VAL A 136 -17.12 8.81 9.13
#